data_AF-A0A3N6PF50-F1
#
_entry.id   AF-A0A3N6PF50-F1
#
_cell.length_a   1.000
_cell.length_b   1.000
_cell.length_c   1.000
_cell.angle_alpha   90.00
_cell.angle_beta   90.00
_cell.angle_gamma   90.00
#
_symmetry.space_group_name_H-M   'P 1'
#
loop_
_entity.id
_entity.type
_entity.pdbx_description
1 polymer ?
#
loop_
_entity_poly.entity_id
_entity_poly.type
_entity_poly.pdbx_seq_one_letter_code
_entity_poly.pdbx_strand_id
1 'polypeptide(L)' 'MFPQARRDGGRASNENLRNRVDELERTQRRLEHTVRGLAREMEASVGCLCPRCDEAYMIQTDGVMYCPACRNRTSI' A
#
# COMPACT_ATOMS: atom_id res chain seq x y z
N MET A 1 -11.10 16.01 42.74
CA MET A 1 -11.11 14.65 42.17
C MET A 1 -11.49 14.78 40.70
N PHE A 2 -10.52 14.68 39.77
CA PHE A 2 -10.76 14.90 38.35
C PHE A 2 -11.45 13.67 37.72
N PRO A 3 -12.39 13.84 36.76
CA PRO A 3 -13.23 12.74 36.30
C PRO A 3 -12.42 11.79 35.40
N GLN A 4 -12.21 10.56 35.89
CA GLN A 4 -11.47 9.48 35.21
C GLN A 4 -12.13 9.01 33.91
N ALA A 5 -13.44 9.24 33.74
CA ALA A 5 -14.24 8.79 32.59
C ALA A 5 -13.74 9.29 31.22
N ARG A 6 -13.07 10.45 31.13
CA ARG A 6 -12.50 10.93 29.85
C ARG A 6 -11.20 10.23 29.45
N ARG A 7 -10.47 9.62 30.38
CA ARG A 7 -9.18 8.95 30.08
C ARG A 7 -9.38 7.55 29.51
N ASP A 8 -10.39 6.82 29.98
CA ASP A 8 -10.67 5.45 29.51
C ASP A 8 -11.20 5.42 28.07
N GLY A 9 -12.07 6.37 27.69
CA GLY A 9 -12.54 6.49 26.30
C GLY A 9 -11.43 6.85 25.31
N GLY A 10 -10.48 7.70 25.71
CA GLY A 10 -9.31 8.04 24.90
C GLY A 10 -8.34 6.87 24.73
N ARG A 11 -8.18 6.04 25.76
CA ARG A 11 -7.33 4.83 25.71
C ARG A 11 -7.94 3.76 24.80
N ALA A 12 -9.23 3.48 24.94
CA ALA A 12 -9.94 2.53 24.08
C ALA A 12 -9.96 2.98 22.60
N SER A 13 -10.12 4.28 22.36
CA SER A 13 -10.04 4.85 21.00
C SER A 13 -8.63 4.72 20.41
N ASN A 14 -7.58 4.97 21.21
CA ASN A 14 -6.20 4.81 20.76
C ASN A 14 -5.86 3.35 20.45
N GLU A 15 -6.32 2.42 21.28
CA GLU A 15 -6.14 0.98 21.07
C GLU A 15 -6.88 0.50 19.80
N ASN A 16 -8.11 0.98 19.56
CA ASN A 16 -8.83 0.68 18.32
C ASN A 16 -8.07 1.19 17.08
N LEU A 17 -7.55 2.42 17.13
CA LEU A 17 -6.77 2.99 16.03
C LEU A 17 -5.48 2.19 15.77
N ARG A 18 -4.77 1.78 16.83
CA ARG A 18 -3.58 0.92 16.70
C ARG A 18 -3.92 -0.41 16.03
N ASN A 19 -4.97 -1.07 16.49
CA ASN A 19 -5.40 -2.34 15.91
C ASN A 19 -5.77 -2.20 14.43
N ARG A 20 -6.44 -1.11 14.05
CA ARG A 20 -6.77 -0.81 12.66
C ARG A 20 -5.52 -0.55 11.82
N VAL A 21 -4.54 0.19 12.34
CA VAL A 21 -3.26 0.40 11.65
C VAL A 21 -2.53 -0.93 11.47
N ASP A 22 -2.42 -1.74 12.52
CA ASP A 22 -1.78 -3.06 12.45
C ASP A 22 -2.43 -3.97 11.41
N GLU A 23 -3.76 -3.97 11.32
CA GLU A 23 -4.51 -4.73 10.33
C GLU A 23 -4.26 -4.23 8.90
N LEU A 24 -4.28 -2.91 8.70
CA LEU A 24 -3.98 -2.30 7.41
C LEU A 24 -2.54 -2.60 6.97
N GLU A 25 -1.57 -2.49 7.86
CA GLU A 25 -0.17 -2.82 7.55
C GLU A 25 0.03 -4.29 7.20
N ARG A 26 -0.62 -5.21 7.94
CA ARG A 26 -0.59 -6.64 7.62
C ARG A 26 -1.20 -6.91 6.24
N THR A 27 -2.30 -6.23 5.93
CA THR A 27 -2.97 -6.34 4.63
C THR A 27 -2.08 -5.80 3.52
N GLN A 28 -1.45 -4.64 3.71
CA GLN A 28 -0.51 -4.03 2.78
C GLN A 28 0.67 -4.96 2.49
N ARG A 29 1.32 -5.52 3.53
CA ARG A 29 2.42 -6.48 3.35
C ARG A 29 1.98 -7.72 2.58
N ARG A 30 0.79 -8.26 2.87
CA ARG A 30 0.24 -9.43 2.15
C ARG A 30 0.03 -9.10 0.67
N LEU A 31 -0.57 -7.96 0.36
CA LEU A 31 -0.78 -7.51 -1.02
C LEU A 31 0.56 -7.30 -1.74
N GLU A 32 1.54 -6.66 -1.09
CA GLU A 32 2.89 -6.48 -1.66
C GLU A 32 3.55 -7.82 -1.99
N HIS A 33 3.49 -8.80 -1.08
CA HIS A 33 4.03 -10.13 -1.32
C HIS A 33 3.32 -10.85 -2.48
N THR A 34 1.99 -10.81 -2.52
CA THR A 34 1.21 -11.42 -3.60
C THR A 34 1.51 -10.78 -4.94
N VAL A 35 1.52 -9.44 -5.02
CA VAL A 35 1.83 -8.70 -6.26
C VAL A 35 3.25 -8.99 -6.73
N ARG A 36 4.24 -9.03 -5.84
CA ARG A 36 5.61 -9.42 -6.21
C ARG A 36 5.69 -10.87 -6.71
N GLY A 37 4.93 -11.78 -6.13
CA GLY A 37 4.82 -13.15 -6.60
C GLY A 37 4.26 -13.20 -8.03
N LEU A 38 3.11 -12.56 -8.26
CA LEU A 38 2.48 -12.48 -9.58
C LEU A 38 3.38 -11.83 -10.63
N ALA A 39 4.09 -10.75 -10.28
CA ALA A 39 5.02 -10.08 -11.18
C ALA A 39 6.12 -11.06 -11.66
N ARG A 40 6.69 -11.85 -10.75
CA ARG A 40 7.70 -12.87 -11.09
C ARG A 40 7.15 -13.94 -12.02
N GLU A 41 5.94 -14.45 -11.76
CA GLU A 41 5.28 -15.45 -12.62
C GLU A 41 4.98 -14.91 -14.03
N MET A 42 4.84 -13.60 -14.18
CA MET A 42 4.57 -12.93 -15.45
C MET A 42 5.83 -12.35 -16.11
N GLU A 43 7.03 -12.68 -15.62
CA GLU A 43 8.30 -12.09 -16.09
C GLU A 43 8.31 -10.55 -16.08
N ALA A 44 7.58 -9.96 -15.11
CA ALA A 44 7.48 -8.53 -14.90
C ALA A 44 8.11 -8.12 -13.56
N SER A 45 8.42 -6.83 -13.42
CA SER A 45 8.84 -6.23 -12.16
C SER A 45 7.96 -5.04 -11.78
N VAL A 46 7.81 -4.79 -10.48
CA VAL A 46 7.14 -3.60 -9.96
C VAL A 46 8.20 -2.54 -9.67
N GLY A 47 8.06 -1.38 -10.32
CA GLY A 47 8.98 -0.26 -10.22
C GLY A 47 8.51 0.81 -9.23
N CYS A 48 8.76 2.08 -9.58
CA CYS A 48 8.44 3.24 -8.75
C CYS A 48 6.95 3.63 -8.81
N LEU A 49 6.55 4.53 -7.92
CA LEU A 49 5.22 5.15 -7.94
C LEU A 49 5.00 5.92 -9.24
N CYS A 50 3.80 5.88 -9.80
CA CYS A 50 3.51 6.54 -11.07
C CYS A 50 3.63 8.07 -10.91
N PRO A 51 4.55 8.72 -11.65
CA PRO A 51 4.77 10.16 -11.50
C PRO A 51 3.61 11.02 -12.04
N ARG A 52 2.64 10.41 -12.73
CA ARG A 52 1.50 11.12 -13.32
C ARG A 52 0.27 11.15 -12.42
N CYS A 53 -0.01 10.06 -11.71
CA CYS A 53 -1.27 9.94 -10.96
C CYS A 53 -1.08 9.60 -9.49
N ASP A 54 0.09 9.12 -9.06
CA ASP A 54 0.36 8.69 -7.69
C ASP A 54 -0.51 7.52 -7.17
N GLU A 55 -1.47 7.03 -7.96
CA GLU A 55 -2.43 5.99 -7.57
C GLU A 55 -1.87 4.55 -7.64
N ALA A 56 -0.78 4.33 -8.37
CA ALA A 56 -0.24 2.98 -8.59
C ALA A 56 1.27 2.97 -8.83
N TYR A 57 1.91 1.85 -8.47
CA TYR A 57 3.27 1.55 -8.91
C TYR A 57 3.30 1.20 -10.40
N MET A 58 4.36 1.62 -11.08
CA MET A 58 4.64 1.29 -12.47
C MET A 58 5.03 -0.19 -12.58
N ILE A 59 4.55 -0.86 -13.62
CA ILE A 59 4.91 -2.24 -13.98
C ILE A 59 5.93 -2.16 -15.11
N GLN A 60 7.07 -2.84 -14.95
CA GLN A 60 8.11 -2.97 -15.95
C GLN A 60 8.04 -4.36 -16.59
N THR A 61 7.99 -4.39 -17.92
CA THR A 61 8.00 -5.59 -18.75
C THR A 61 8.52 -5.21 -20.15
N ASP A 62 9.29 -6.08 -20.81
CA ASP A 62 9.77 -5.87 -22.18
C ASP A 62 10.43 -4.50 -22.46
N GLY A 63 11.21 -3.98 -21.52
CA GLY A 63 11.87 -2.67 -21.66
C GLY A 63 10.93 -1.47 -21.59
N VAL A 64 9.68 -1.65 -21.17
CA VAL A 64 8.69 -0.59 -21.00
C VAL A 64 8.19 -0.56 -19.56
N MET A 65 8.09 0.63 -18.98
CA MET A 65 7.33 0.88 -17.76
C MET A 65 5.94 1.41 -18.11
N TYR A 66 4.89 0.85 -17.51
CA TYR A 66 3.53 1.38 -17.64
C TYR A 66 2.78 1.44 -16.31
N CYS A 67 1.87 2.42 -16.20
CA CYS A 67 0.98 2.55 -15.06
C CYS A 67 -0.33 1.78 -15.32
N PRO A 68 -0.75 0.86 -14.44
CA PRO A 68 -2.03 0.17 -14.61
C PRO A 68 -3.26 1.06 -14.37
N ALA A 69 -3.12 2.15 -13.61
CA ALA A 69 -4.22 3.06 -13.29
C ALA A 69 -4.49 4.09 -14.41
N CYS A 70 -3.48 4.89 -14.77
CA CYS A 70 -3.65 5.99 -15.73
C CYS A 70 -3.11 5.70 -17.14
N ARG A 71 -2.56 4.51 -17.36
CA ARG A 71 -1.97 4.07 -18.65
C ARG A 71 -0.78 4.91 -19.12
N ASN A 72 -0.16 5.70 -18.24
CA ASN A 72 1.11 6.35 -18.53
C ASN A 72 2.15 5.30 -18.92
N ARG A 73 2.97 5.59 -19.94
CA ARG A 73 4.01 4.68 -20.44
C ARG A 73 5.31 5.43 -20.60
N THR A 74 6.41 4.79 -20.23
CA THR A 74 7.77 5.30 -20.38
C THR A 74 8.62 4.15 -20.90
N SER A 75 9.26 4.33 -22.05
CA SER A 75 10.29 3.40 -22.53
C SER A 75 11.55 3.55 -21.70
N ILE A 76 12.22 2.44 -21.40
CA ILE A 76 13.44 2.37 -20.59
C ILE A 76 14.65 2.30 -21.50
#